data_AF-A0A1S3QDN0-F1
#
_entry.id   AF-A0A1S3QDN0-F1
#
_cell.length_a   1.000
_cell.length_b   1.000
_cell.length_c   1.000
_cell.angle_alpha   90.00
_cell.angle_beta   90.00
_cell.angle_gamma   90.00
#
_symmetry.space_group_name_H-M   'P 1'
#
loop_
_entity.id
_entity.type
_entity.pdbx_description
1 polymer ?
#
loop_
_entity_poly.entity_id
_entity_poly.type
_entity_poly.pdbx_seq_one_letter_code
_entity_poly.pdbx_strand_id
1 'polypeptide(L)'
;MERDQLQKEIDRLNCKINGSCPEGWRRFGCSCYYVSTEGKSWEESRQDCLERGADLVIINSEEEQTFINGFESLIFSWIGLTDSVTEGTWKWVDGTLLTTPR
;
A
#
# COMPACT_ATOMS: atom_id res chain seq x y z
N MET A 1 20.09 16.27 16.02
CA MET A 1 18.76 16.15 16.67
C MET A 1 17.72 16.99 15.95
N GLU A 2 17.72 18.33 16.10
CA GLU A 2 16.74 19.19 15.41
C GLU A 2 16.97 19.30 13.90
N ARG A 3 18.24 19.43 13.45
CA ARG A 3 18.58 19.41 12.01
C ARG A 3 18.15 18.13 11.31
N ASP A 4 18.27 16.98 11.97
CA ASP A 4 17.89 15.68 11.38
C ASP A 4 16.35 15.57 11.27
N GLN A 5 15.62 16.13 12.24
CA GLN A 5 14.17 16.16 12.22
C GLN A 5 13.64 17.07 11.12
N LEU A 6 14.22 18.28 10.98
CA LEU A 6 13.89 19.20 9.90
C LEU A 6 14.22 18.60 8.54
N GLN A 7 15.36 17.90 8.42
CA GLN A 7 15.73 17.23 7.16
C GLN A 7 14.70 16.16 6.77
N LYS A 8 14.28 15.31 7.72
CA LYS A 8 13.23 14.30 7.45
C LYS A 8 11.90 14.92 7.03
N GLU A 9 11.56 16.08 7.59
CA GLU A 9 10.32 16.79 7.23
C GLU A 9 10.43 17.40 5.83
N ILE A 10 11.57 17.99 5.48
CA ILE A 10 11.87 18.45 4.12
C ILE A 10 11.77 17.29 3.12
N ASP A 11 12.38 16.15 3.42
CA ASP A 11 12.35 14.98 2.54
C ASP A 11 10.92 14.46 2.33
N ARG A 12 10.13 14.42 3.41
CA ARG A 12 8.70 14.04 3.36
C ARG A 12 7.87 15.03 2.53
N LEU A 13 8.11 16.33 2.66
CA LEU A 13 7.42 17.36 1.88
C LEU A 13 7.82 17.30 0.41
N ASN A 14 9.12 17.16 0.11
CA ASN A 14 9.63 17.02 -1.24
C ASN A 14 9.03 15.80 -1.94
N CYS A 15 8.97 14.67 -1.22
CA CYS A 15 8.33 13.47 -1.72
C CYS A 15 6.83 13.66 -2.00
N LYS A 16 6.12 14.49 -1.23
CA LYS A 16 4.71 14.85 -1.47
C LYS A 16 4.50 15.87 -2.60
N ILE A 17 5.48 16.70 -2.91
CA ILE A 17 5.35 17.72 -3.98
C ILE A 17 5.88 17.18 -5.31
N ASN A 18 7.11 16.70 -5.34
CA ASN A 18 7.86 16.37 -6.56
C ASN A 18 7.84 14.88 -6.93
N GLY A 19 7.15 14.02 -6.17
CA GLY A 19 7.07 12.61 -6.49
C GLY A 19 6.38 12.34 -7.84
N SER A 20 6.81 11.30 -8.53
CA SER A 20 6.16 10.81 -9.75
C SER A 20 5.94 9.32 -9.64
N CYS A 21 4.85 8.82 -10.22
CA CYS A 21 4.61 7.39 -10.34
C CYS A 21 4.78 6.92 -11.78
N PRO A 22 5.11 5.64 -12.01
CA PRO A 22 5.15 5.08 -13.35
C PRO A 22 3.79 5.21 -14.05
N GLU A 23 3.77 5.11 -15.38
CA GLU A 23 2.54 5.15 -16.16
C GLU A 23 1.55 4.07 -15.71
N GLY A 24 0.27 4.42 -15.57
CA GLY A 24 -0.77 3.52 -15.07
C GLY A 24 -0.85 3.40 -13.54
N TRP A 25 0.08 4.01 -12.79
CA TRP A 25 0.04 4.06 -11.33
C TRP A 25 -0.59 5.36 -10.85
N ARG A 26 -1.37 5.29 -9.77
CA ARG A 26 -1.92 6.47 -9.09
C ARG A 26 -1.07 6.81 -7.87
N ARG A 27 -0.93 8.10 -7.59
CA ARG A 27 -0.11 8.60 -6.48
C ARG A 27 -0.98 9.01 -5.30
N PHE A 28 -0.57 8.63 -4.10
CA PHE A 28 -1.09 9.18 -2.85
C PHE A 28 0.05 9.38 -1.85
N GLY A 29 0.23 10.64 -1.43
CA GLY A 29 1.36 11.05 -0.60
C GLY A 29 2.71 10.73 -1.26
N CYS A 30 3.41 9.78 -0.67
CA CYS A 30 4.75 9.33 -1.06
C CYS A 30 4.77 7.97 -1.77
N SER A 31 3.60 7.38 -1.99
CA SER A 31 3.45 6.03 -2.48
C SER A 31 2.77 6.02 -3.85
N CYS A 32 3.07 4.98 -4.62
CA CYS A 32 2.44 4.70 -5.91
C CYS A 32 1.61 3.43 -5.79
N TYR A 33 0.40 3.47 -6.35
CA TYR A 33 -0.60 2.41 -6.24
C TYR A 33 -0.99 1.96 -7.64
N TYR A 34 -0.98 0.65 -7.84
CA TYR A 34 -1.40 -0.01 -9.07
C TYR A 34 -2.56 -0.93 -8.76
N VAL A 35 -3.59 -0.89 -9.60
CA VAL A 35 -4.70 -1.83 -9.52
C VAL A 35 -4.62 -2.73 -10.74
N SER A 36 -4.42 -4.02 -10.48
CA SER A 36 -4.39 -5.04 -11.52
C SER A 36 -5.75 -5.12 -12.23
N THR A 37 -5.72 -5.36 -13.54
CA THR A 37 -6.92 -5.65 -14.34
C THR A 37 -7.20 -7.14 -14.46
N GLU A 38 -6.35 -7.99 -13.88
CA GLU A 38 -6.42 -9.45 -13.96
C GLU A 38 -6.93 -10.05 -12.65
N GLY A 39 -7.86 -11.00 -12.75
CA GLY A 39 -8.32 -11.80 -11.62
C GLY A 39 -7.32 -12.92 -11.32
N LYS A 40 -6.66 -12.85 -10.17
CA LYS A 40 -5.64 -13.79 -9.69
C LYS A 40 -5.97 -14.25 -8.26
N SER A 41 -5.39 -15.36 -7.82
CA SER A 41 -5.36 -15.71 -6.39
C SER A 41 -4.55 -14.68 -5.59
N TRP A 42 -4.67 -14.68 -4.27
CA TRP A 42 -3.93 -13.75 -3.41
C TRP A 42 -2.41 -13.93 -3.59
N GLU A 43 -1.94 -15.17 -3.64
CA GLU A 43 -0.52 -15.52 -3.82
C GLU A 43 -0.01 -15.06 -5.19
N GLU A 44 -0.75 -15.31 -6.26
CA GLU A 44 -0.40 -14.87 -7.61
C GLU A 44 -0.42 -13.34 -7.74
N SER A 45 -1.39 -12.67 -7.11
CA SER A 45 -1.43 -11.20 -7.07
C SER A 45 -0.24 -10.62 -6.32
N ARG A 46 0.17 -11.22 -5.19
CA ARG A 46 1.36 -10.78 -4.47
C ARG A 46 2.62 -10.94 -5.31
N GLN A 47 2.76 -12.08 -5.97
CA GLN A 47 3.90 -12.35 -6.84
C GLN A 47 3.97 -11.34 -8.00
N ASP A 48 2.83 -11.01 -8.63
CA ASP A 48 2.75 -9.98 -9.69
C ASP A 48 3.17 -8.59 -9.16
N CYS A 49 2.75 -8.21 -7.95
CA CYS A 49 3.20 -6.96 -7.33
C CYS A 49 4.72 -6.96 -7.08
N LEU A 50 5.28 -8.06 -6.58
CA LEU A 50 6.73 -8.20 -6.32
C LEU A 50 7.54 -8.11 -7.61
N GLU A 51 7.08 -8.71 -8.70
CA GLU A 51 7.72 -8.63 -10.02
C GLU A 51 7.73 -7.21 -10.59
N ARG A 52 6.78 -6.37 -10.20
CA ARG A 52 6.73 -4.94 -10.54
C ARG A 52 7.57 -4.05 -9.62
N GLY A 53 8.24 -4.63 -8.62
CA GLY A 53 9.00 -3.87 -7.62
C GLY A 53 8.12 -3.20 -6.55
N ALA A 54 6.92 -3.74 -6.32
CA ALA A 54 5.98 -3.32 -5.27
C ALA A 54 5.58 -4.52 -4.39
N ASP A 55 4.61 -4.35 -3.50
CA ASP A 55 3.93 -5.45 -2.79
C ASP A 55 2.44 -5.10 -2.71
N LEU A 56 1.59 -6.05 -2.29
CA LEU A 56 0.18 -5.78 -2.05
C LEU A 56 0.02 -4.68 -0.99
N VAL A 57 -0.99 -3.83 -1.17
CA VAL A 57 -1.15 -2.62 -0.36
C VAL A 57 -1.39 -2.94 1.12
N ILE A 58 -0.66 -2.25 1.99
CA ILE A 58 -0.92 -2.17 3.43
C ILE A 58 -1.63 -0.85 3.67
N ILE A 59 -2.79 -0.89 4.32
CA ILE A 59 -3.59 0.31 4.57
C ILE A 59 -3.28 0.80 5.99
N ASN A 60 -2.61 1.94 6.08
CA ASN A 60 -2.08 2.49 7.33
C ASN A 60 -2.86 3.70 7.85
N SER A 61 -3.79 4.26 7.07
CA SER A 61 -4.60 5.40 7.51
C SER A 61 -5.99 5.43 6.87
N GLU A 62 -6.91 6.16 7.50
CA GLU A 62 -8.27 6.37 6.98
C GLU A 62 -8.25 7.15 5.65
N GLU A 63 -7.32 8.08 5.50
CA GLU A 63 -7.15 8.83 4.25
C GLU A 63 -6.64 7.92 3.12
N GLU A 64 -5.73 6.99 3.43
CA GLU A 64 -5.29 5.97 2.48
C GLU A 64 -6.44 5.03 2.09
N GLN A 65 -7.22 4.57 3.07
CA GLN A 65 -8.43 3.78 2.80
C GLN A 65 -9.42 4.54 1.91
N THR A 66 -9.61 5.84 2.15
CA THR A 66 -10.51 6.69 1.37
C THR A 66 -9.99 6.88 -0.06
N PHE A 67 -8.69 7.11 -0.22
CA PHE A 67 -8.04 7.19 -1.53
C PHE A 67 -8.21 5.88 -2.31
N ILE A 68 -7.98 4.75 -1.66
CA ILE A 68 -8.16 3.40 -2.21
C ILE A 68 -9.63 3.23 -2.63
N ASN A 69 -10.60 3.57 -1.79
CA ASN A 69 -12.04 3.47 -2.13
C ASN A 69 -12.46 4.24 -3.40
N GLY A 70 -11.68 5.22 -3.85
CA GLY A 70 -11.91 5.94 -5.11
C GLY A 70 -11.51 5.20 -6.39
N PHE A 71 -11.00 3.96 -6.29
CA PHE A 71 -10.69 3.14 -7.45
C PHE A 71 -11.91 2.29 -7.83
N GLU A 72 -12.42 2.48 -9.05
CA GLU A 72 -13.64 1.80 -9.55
C GLU A 72 -13.53 0.26 -9.57
N SER A 73 -12.31 -0.28 -9.66
CA SER A 73 -12.02 -1.72 -9.78
C SER A 73 -11.70 -2.44 -8.45
N LEU A 74 -11.87 -1.79 -7.30
CA LEU A 74 -11.52 -2.43 -6.02
C LEU A 74 -12.36 -3.62 -5.62
N ILE A 75 -13.59 -3.72 -6.13
CA ILE A 75 -14.55 -4.74 -5.68
C ILE A 75 -13.97 -6.16 -5.81
N PHE A 76 -13.00 -6.36 -6.69
CA PHE A 76 -12.34 -7.64 -6.96
C PHE A 76 -10.81 -7.62 -6.76
N SER A 77 -10.26 -6.63 -6.04
CA SER A 77 -8.81 -6.49 -5.86
C SER A 77 -8.33 -7.04 -4.53
N TRP A 78 -7.21 -7.77 -4.54
CA TRP A 78 -6.54 -8.21 -3.31
C TRP A 78 -5.77 -7.08 -2.65
N ILE A 79 -5.74 -7.11 -1.32
CA ILE A 79 -4.89 -6.25 -0.47
C ILE A 79 -3.87 -7.12 0.27
N GLY A 80 -2.90 -6.49 0.91
CA GLY A 80 -1.79 -7.17 1.58
C GLY A 80 -2.15 -7.86 2.89
N LEU A 81 -3.42 -8.14 3.15
CA LEU A 81 -3.91 -8.73 4.39
C LEU A 81 -4.19 -10.23 4.18
N THR A 82 -3.63 -11.09 5.04
CA THR A 82 -3.78 -12.55 4.97
C THR A 82 -3.77 -13.19 6.36
N ASP A 83 -4.47 -14.30 6.53
CA ASP A 83 -4.40 -15.17 7.71
C ASP A 83 -3.98 -16.61 7.35
N SER A 84 -3.46 -16.82 6.13
CA SER A 84 -3.02 -18.10 5.58
C SER A 84 -2.03 -18.89 6.46
N VAL A 85 -1.25 -18.19 7.29
CA VAL A 85 -0.29 -18.80 8.23
C VAL A 85 -0.99 -19.35 9.48
N THR A 86 -2.02 -18.65 9.96
CA THR A 86 -2.75 -19.02 11.18
C THR A 86 -4.15 -18.43 11.07
N GLU A 87 -5.12 -19.29 10.75
CA GLU A 87 -6.53 -18.95 10.63
C GLU A 87 -7.00 -18.09 11.82
N GLY A 88 -7.64 -16.96 11.52
CA GLY A 88 -8.10 -16.00 12.52
C GLY A 88 -7.03 -15.04 13.06
N THR A 89 -5.78 -15.16 12.62
CA THR A 89 -4.69 -14.20 12.91
C THR A 89 -4.27 -13.46 11.66
N TRP A 90 -4.94 -12.35 11.38
CA TRP A 90 -4.66 -11.50 10.23
C TRP A 90 -3.33 -10.75 10.36
N LYS A 91 -2.54 -10.83 9.29
CA LYS A 91 -1.23 -10.20 9.13
C LYS A 91 -1.13 -9.49 7.81
N TRP A 92 -0.41 -8.37 7.82
CA TRP A 92 0.00 -7.67 6.61
C TRP A 92 1.21 -8.35 5.96
N VAL A 93 1.44 -8.05 4.68
CA VAL A 93 2.57 -8.58 3.89
C VAL A 93 3.95 -8.24 4.46
N ASP A 94 4.05 -7.21 5.31
CA ASP A 94 5.26 -6.83 6.07
C ASP A 94 5.44 -7.60 7.40
N GLY A 95 4.48 -8.46 7.75
CA GLY A 95 4.47 -9.28 8.96
C GLY A 95 3.83 -8.60 10.19
N THR A 96 3.38 -7.35 10.08
CA THR A 96 2.65 -6.69 11.17
C THR A 96 1.26 -7.30 11.35
N LEU A 97 0.80 -7.37 12.60
CA LEU A 97 -0.55 -7.84 12.90
C LEU A 97 -1.57 -6.76 12.55
N LEU A 98 -2.76 -7.18 12.11
CA LEU A 98 -3.89 -6.27 12.01
C LEU A 98 -4.28 -5.83 13.42
N THR A 99 -3.85 -4.63 13.81
CA THR A 99 -4.33 -3.99 15.04
C THR A 99 -5.68 -3.34 14.74
N THR A 100 -6.72 -3.72 15.47
CA THR A 100 -7.91 -2.87 15.54
C THR A 100 -7.52 -1.53 16.18
N PRO A 101 -7.85 -0.38 15.57
CA PRO A 101 -7.79 0.89 16.28
C PRO A 101 -8.67 0.75 17.53
N ARG A 102 -8.13 1.15 18.69
CA ARG A 102 -8.85 1.16 19.95
C ARG A 102 -9.86 2.30 20.00
#